data_AF-B1ZH57-F1
#
_entry.id   AF-B1ZH57-F1
#
_cell.length_a   1.000
_cell.length_b   1.000
_cell.length_c   1.000
_cell.angle_alpha   90.00
_cell.angle_beta   90.00
_cell.angle_gamma   90.00
#
_symmetry.space_group_name_H-M   'P 1'
#
loop_
_entity.id
_entity.type
_entity.pdbx_description
1 polymer ?
#
loop_
_entity_poly.entity_id
_entity_poly.type
_entity_poly.pdbx_seq_one_letter_code
_entity_poly.pdbx_strand_id
1 'polypeptide(L)'
;MADLRARLAEAPDFDIVFVVAGVATQAGTPAALLPRDLVGAVFQTNAVSPVRCAEAFHRRVAPGGLIVLMSSKLGSVSLNRGGGRSSYRASKAALNTLARSFAGQHKGADWGVVLMHPGWVRTDLGGRRATLDVETSAHGMVGVLEARLGQRGCVFLDHAGETVPW
;
A
#
# COMPACT_ATOMS: atom_id res chain seq x y z
N MET A 1 -6.73 -14.98 -7.99
CA MET A 1 -7.87 -14.25 -7.39
C MET A 1 -9.14 -15.07 -7.26
N ALA A 2 -9.60 -15.79 -8.30
CA ALA A 2 -10.82 -16.61 -8.20
C ALA A 2 -10.72 -17.68 -7.08
N ASP A 3 -9.61 -18.41 -7.02
CA ASP A 3 -9.35 -19.40 -5.97
C ASP A 3 -9.40 -18.81 -4.55
N LEU A 4 -8.68 -17.70 -4.31
CA LEU A 4 -8.69 -17.03 -3.00
C LEU A 4 -10.10 -16.56 -2.60
N ARG A 5 -10.90 -16.03 -3.54
CA ARG A 5 -12.29 -15.65 -3.25
C ARG A 5 -13.16 -16.85 -2.90
N ALA A 6 -12.99 -17.97 -3.60
CA ALA A 6 -13.72 -19.20 -3.30
C ALA A 6 -13.39 -19.71 -1.90
N ARG A 7 -12.11 -19.69 -1.51
CA ARG A 7 -11.65 -20.09 -0.17
C ARG A 7 -12.16 -19.18 0.95
N LEU A 8 -12.50 -17.93 0.64
CA LEU A 8 -13.00 -16.94 1.59
C LEU A 8 -14.51 -16.69 1.45
N ALA A 9 -15.23 -17.48 0.66
CA ALA A 9 -16.64 -17.24 0.36
C ALA A 9 -17.51 -17.22 1.64
N GLU A 10 -17.26 -18.18 2.53
CA GLU A 10 -17.98 -18.37 3.81
C GLU A 10 -17.41 -17.54 4.97
N ALA A 11 -16.35 -16.76 4.75
CA ALA A 11 -15.89 -15.82 5.76
C ALA A 11 -16.98 -14.74 6.00
N PRO A 12 -17.04 -14.11 7.18
CA PRO A 12 -17.80 -12.88 7.32
C PRO A 12 -17.22 -11.75 6.43
N ASP A 13 -17.92 -10.63 6.36
CA ASP A 13 -17.32 -9.42 5.80
C ASP A 13 -16.16 -8.94 6.67
N PHE A 14 -15.22 -8.24 6.04
CA PHE A 14 -13.97 -7.82 6.66
C PHE A 14 -14.06 -6.36 7.10
N ASP A 15 -13.69 -6.08 8.34
CA ASP A 15 -13.48 -4.70 8.80
C ASP A 15 -12.28 -4.08 8.08
N ILE A 16 -11.25 -4.88 7.78
CA ILE A 16 -10.03 -4.42 7.12
C ILE A 16 -9.59 -5.44 6.06
N VAL A 17 -9.39 -4.97 4.83
CA VAL A 17 -8.65 -5.69 3.79
C VAL A 17 -7.31 -5.01 3.59
N PHE A 18 -6.22 -5.63 4.05
CA PHE A 18 -4.87 -5.08 3.97
C PHE A 18 -3.99 -5.82 2.97
N VAL A 19 -3.67 -5.15 1.86
CA VAL A 19 -2.72 -5.66 0.86
C VAL A 19 -1.29 -5.23 1.20
N VAL A 20 -0.51 -6.17 1.74
CA VAL A 20 0.86 -5.93 2.23
C VAL A 20 1.95 -6.25 1.19
N ALA A 21 1.72 -7.24 0.34
CA ALA A 21 2.73 -7.78 -0.57
C ALA A 21 3.34 -6.70 -1.50
N GLY A 22 4.67 -6.72 -1.64
CA GLY A 22 5.41 -5.81 -2.51
C GLY A 22 6.89 -6.20 -2.61
N VAL A 23 7.56 -5.70 -3.66
CA VAL A 23 8.95 -6.02 -4.00
C VAL A 23 9.77 -4.77 -4.25
N ALA A 24 11.09 -4.85 -4.04
CA ALA A 24 12.04 -3.77 -4.34
C ALA A 24 13.24 -4.29 -5.15
N THR A 25 12.99 -5.22 -6.07
CA THR A 25 14.00 -5.90 -6.89
C THR A 25 14.89 -4.88 -7.61
N GLN A 26 16.20 -4.99 -7.39
CA GLN A 26 17.22 -4.09 -7.93
C GLN A 26 16.92 -2.59 -7.74
N ALA A 27 16.28 -2.21 -6.64
CA ALA A 27 15.96 -0.79 -6.40
C ALA A 27 17.23 0.10 -6.35
N GLY A 28 18.40 -0.42 -6.01
CA GLY A 28 19.65 0.36 -6.06
C GLY A 28 20.07 0.77 -7.47
N THR A 29 19.60 0.09 -8.52
CA THR A 29 20.03 0.31 -9.89
C THR A 29 19.32 1.52 -10.52
N PRO A 30 20.04 2.44 -11.19
CA PRO A 30 19.44 3.54 -11.93
C PRO A 30 18.40 3.06 -12.95
N ALA A 31 17.30 3.80 -13.10
CA ALA A 31 16.20 3.40 -13.98
C ALA A 31 16.64 3.12 -15.43
N ALA A 32 17.61 3.89 -15.95
CA ALA A 32 18.15 3.74 -17.31
C ALA A 32 18.86 2.39 -17.55
N LEU A 33 19.28 1.69 -16.48
CA LEU A 33 20.03 0.44 -16.56
C LEU A 33 19.18 -0.79 -16.20
N LEU A 34 17.91 -0.59 -15.85
CA LEU A 34 17.04 -1.70 -15.44
C LEU A 34 16.46 -2.43 -16.67
N PRO A 35 16.43 -3.77 -16.65
CA PRO A 35 15.71 -4.54 -17.67
C PRO A 35 14.22 -4.17 -17.67
N ARG A 36 13.64 -4.00 -18.87
CA ARG A 36 12.23 -3.60 -19.02
C ARG A 36 11.26 -4.55 -18.34
N ASP A 37 11.49 -5.86 -18.47
CA ASP A 37 10.61 -6.88 -17.89
C ASP A 37 10.62 -6.84 -16.36
N LEU A 38 11.77 -6.54 -15.77
CA LEU A 38 11.89 -6.36 -14.32
C LEU A 38 11.12 -5.13 -13.86
N VAL A 39 11.23 -4.01 -14.58
CA VAL A 39 10.43 -2.81 -14.27
C VAL A 39 8.95 -3.14 -14.37
N GLY A 40 8.52 -3.82 -15.43
CA GLY A 40 7.14 -4.28 -15.61
C GLY A 40 6.65 -5.14 -14.43
N ALA A 41 7.44 -6.13 -14.01
CA ALA A 41 7.12 -7.00 -12.88
C ALA A 41 6.99 -6.24 -11.54
N VAL A 42 7.87 -5.26 -11.29
CA VAL A 42 7.80 -4.41 -10.09
C VAL A 42 6.51 -3.58 -10.09
N PHE A 43 6.14 -2.95 -11.21
CA PHE A 43 4.89 -2.19 -11.30
C PHE A 43 3.64 -3.08 -11.20
N GLN A 44 3.68 -4.25 -11.83
CA GLN A 44 2.59 -5.21 -11.74
C GLN A 44 2.36 -5.64 -10.29
N THR A 45 3.43 -5.93 -9.56
CA THR A 45 3.37 -6.40 -8.17
C THR A 45 3.00 -5.28 -7.19
N ASN A 46 3.61 -4.09 -7.34
CA ASN A 46 3.49 -3.03 -6.34
C ASN A 46 2.33 -2.06 -6.59
N ALA A 47 1.82 -1.94 -7.82
CA ALA A 47 0.85 -0.92 -8.19
C ALA A 47 -0.46 -1.52 -8.71
N VAL A 48 -0.38 -2.33 -9.77
CA VAL A 48 -1.58 -2.86 -10.45
C VAL A 48 -2.26 -3.94 -9.62
N SER A 49 -1.50 -4.93 -9.12
CA SER A 49 -2.07 -6.06 -8.39
C SER A 49 -2.76 -5.67 -7.07
N PRO A 50 -2.23 -4.71 -6.27
CA PRO A 50 -2.93 -4.29 -5.05
C PRO A 50 -4.31 -3.67 -5.32
N VAL A 51 -4.46 -2.87 -6.37
CA VAL A 51 -5.76 -2.31 -6.74
C VAL A 51 -6.68 -3.39 -7.33
N ARG A 52 -6.15 -4.37 -8.07
CA ARG A 52 -6.94 -5.55 -8.48
C ARG A 52 -7.44 -6.36 -7.28
N CYS A 53 -6.64 -6.47 -6.22
CA CYS A 53 -7.07 -7.11 -4.97
C CYS A 53 -8.16 -6.28 -4.29
N ALA A 54 -7.99 -4.96 -4.20
CA ALA A 54 -9.02 -4.06 -3.68
C ALA A 54 -10.33 -4.23 -4.45
N GLU A 55 -10.31 -4.18 -5.79
CA GLU A 55 -11.47 -4.42 -6.64
C GLU A 55 -12.09 -5.81 -6.44
N ALA A 56 -11.29 -6.83 -6.16
CA ALA A 56 -11.80 -8.18 -5.94
C ALA A 56 -12.55 -8.33 -4.60
N PHE A 57 -12.27 -7.49 -3.60
CA PHE A 57 -12.78 -7.64 -2.23
C PHE A 57 -13.59 -6.43 -1.72
N HIS A 58 -13.69 -5.33 -2.46
CA HIS A 58 -14.31 -4.11 -1.94
C HIS A 58 -15.78 -4.27 -1.51
N ARG A 59 -16.50 -5.25 -2.09
CA ARG A 59 -17.89 -5.58 -1.71
C ARG A 59 -18.01 -6.43 -0.45
N ARG A 60 -16.89 -6.95 0.02
CA ARG A 60 -16.75 -7.75 1.25
C ARG A 60 -16.15 -6.93 2.39
N VAL A 61 -16.00 -5.61 2.21
CA VAL A 61 -15.56 -4.70 3.27
C VAL A 61 -16.81 -4.20 3.98
N ALA A 62 -16.88 -4.41 5.28
CA ALA A 62 -18.02 -4.01 6.11
C ALA A 62 -18.21 -2.48 6.06
N PRO A 63 -19.44 -1.96 6.29
CA PRO A 63 -19.65 -0.53 6.48
C PRO A 63 -18.76 0.02 7.61
N GLY A 64 -18.08 1.14 7.36
CA GLY A 64 -17.07 1.70 8.24
C GLY A 64 -15.69 1.02 8.16
N GLY A 65 -15.54 -0.05 7.37
CA GLY A 65 -14.29 -0.75 7.18
C GLY A 65 -13.25 0.01 6.34
N LEU A 66 -12.10 -0.61 6.14
CA LEU A 66 -10.97 -0.03 5.43
C LEU A 66 -10.38 -0.97 4.37
N ILE A 67 -10.05 -0.39 3.21
CA ILE A 67 -9.12 -0.98 2.26
C ILE A 67 -7.76 -0.33 2.48
N VAL A 68 -6.78 -1.13 2.86
CA VAL A 68 -5.43 -0.66 3.17
C VAL A 68 -4.45 -1.21 2.14
N LEU A 69 -3.65 -0.32 1.56
CA LEU A 69 -2.63 -0.65 0.57
C LEU A 69 -1.28 -0.23 1.13
N MET A 70 -0.37 -1.20 1.31
CA MET A 70 0.97 -0.95 1.81
C MET A 70 1.76 -0.13 0.79
N SER A 71 1.87 1.17 1.05
CA SER A 71 2.63 2.12 0.24
C SER A 71 3.98 2.44 0.89
N SER A 72 4.56 3.59 0.59
CA SER A 72 5.83 4.04 1.13
C SER A 72 5.97 5.55 0.98
N LYS A 73 6.54 6.25 1.97
CA LYS A 73 7.01 7.64 1.80
C LYS A 73 7.89 7.82 0.56
N LEU A 74 8.56 6.78 0.07
CA LEU A 74 9.33 6.82 -1.17
C LEU A 74 8.47 6.97 -2.45
N GLY A 75 7.18 6.63 -2.38
CA GLY A 75 6.19 6.89 -3.43
C GLY A 75 5.61 8.31 -3.40
N SER A 76 5.96 9.12 -2.40
CA SER A 76 5.65 10.55 -2.40
C SER A 76 6.54 11.26 -3.41
N VAL A 77 5.92 11.91 -4.40
CA VAL A 77 6.65 12.68 -5.41
C VAL A 77 7.21 13.96 -4.78
N SER A 78 6.44 14.61 -3.91
CA SER A 78 6.86 15.85 -3.23
C SER A 78 8.05 15.68 -2.28
N LEU A 79 8.19 14.50 -1.66
CA LEU A 79 9.35 14.18 -0.80
C LEU A 79 10.58 13.67 -1.56
N ASN A 80 10.49 13.48 -2.88
CA ASN A 80 11.60 12.95 -3.67
C ASN A 80 12.65 14.03 -3.98
N ARG A 81 13.55 14.30 -3.02
CA ARG A 81 14.65 15.27 -3.18
C ARG A 81 16.01 14.64 -3.51
N GLY A 82 16.18 13.35 -3.21
CA GLY A 82 17.48 12.66 -3.29
C GLY A 82 17.58 11.60 -4.38
N GLY A 83 16.49 11.29 -5.10
CA GLY A 83 16.49 10.24 -6.11
C GLY A 83 16.75 8.84 -5.55
N GLY A 84 17.40 8.00 -6.38
CA GLY A 84 17.66 6.58 -6.12
C GLY A 84 16.38 5.74 -5.99
N ARG A 85 16.50 4.41 -5.92
CA ARG A 85 15.32 3.53 -5.74
C ARG A 85 14.24 3.74 -6.79
N SER A 86 14.63 4.16 -7.99
CA SER A 86 13.74 4.79 -8.97
C SER A 86 12.55 3.91 -9.36
N SER A 87 12.79 2.62 -9.65
CA SER A 87 11.71 1.67 -9.98
C SER A 87 10.75 1.46 -8.80
N TYR A 88 11.28 1.29 -7.59
CA TYR A 88 10.49 1.14 -6.38
C TYR A 88 9.66 2.40 -6.08
N ARG A 89 10.30 3.58 -6.10
CA ARG A 89 9.64 4.90 -5.92
C ARG A 89 8.50 5.08 -6.91
N ALA A 90 8.79 4.92 -8.20
CA ALA A 90 7.82 5.10 -9.25
C ALA A 90 6.66 4.10 -9.13
N SER A 91 6.93 2.84 -8.75
CA SER A 91 5.88 1.85 -8.53
C SER A 91 4.95 2.20 -7.36
N LYS A 92 5.49 2.77 -6.26
CA LYS A 92 4.68 3.20 -5.12
C LYS A 92 3.94 4.52 -5.40
N ALA A 93 4.52 5.42 -6.19
CA ALA A 93 3.81 6.60 -6.70
C ALA A 93 2.65 6.18 -7.61
N ALA A 94 2.86 5.20 -8.49
CA ALA A 94 1.80 4.65 -9.32
C ALA A 94 0.69 3.99 -8.48
N LEU A 95 1.06 3.22 -7.44
CA LEU A 95 0.08 2.69 -6.48
C LEU A 95 -0.75 3.81 -5.85
N ASN A 96 -0.12 4.90 -5.40
CA ASN A 96 -0.79 6.03 -4.79
C ASN A 96 -1.83 6.65 -5.74
N THR A 97 -1.45 6.89 -7.00
CA THR A 97 -2.37 7.42 -8.02
C THR A 97 -3.52 6.45 -8.29
N LEU A 98 -3.23 5.16 -8.49
CA LEU A 98 -4.25 4.15 -8.78
C LEU A 98 -5.23 3.98 -7.61
N ALA A 99 -4.75 4.03 -6.36
CA ALA A 99 -5.59 3.98 -5.17
C ALA A 99 -6.53 5.18 -5.07
N ARG A 100 -6.05 6.39 -5.42
CA ARG A 100 -6.92 7.58 -5.49
C ARG A 100 -7.97 7.47 -6.59
N SER A 101 -7.62 6.94 -7.76
CA SER A 101 -8.57 6.67 -8.84
C SER A 101 -9.62 5.65 -8.41
N PHE A 102 -9.21 4.55 -7.78
CA PHE A 102 -10.10 3.55 -7.19
C PHE A 102 -11.07 4.19 -6.18
N ALA A 103 -10.57 4.93 -5.18
CA ALA A 103 -11.43 5.63 -4.22
C ALA A 103 -12.38 6.62 -4.90
N GLY A 104 -11.93 7.27 -5.98
CA GLY A 104 -12.75 8.18 -6.78
C GLY A 104 -13.87 7.50 -7.57
N GLN A 105 -13.65 6.26 -8.02
CA GLN A 105 -14.67 5.42 -8.68
C GLN A 105 -15.70 4.89 -7.69
N HIS A 106 -15.29 4.67 -6.43
CA HIS A 106 -16.13 4.13 -5.36
C HIS A 106 -16.56 5.18 -4.32
N LYS A 107 -16.75 6.45 -4.72
CA LYS A 107 -17.10 7.56 -3.80
C LYS A 107 -18.33 7.31 -2.93
N GLY A 108 -19.27 6.49 -3.40
CA GLY A 108 -20.49 6.13 -2.66
C GLY A 108 -20.30 5.04 -1.62
N ALA A 109 -19.15 4.38 -1.56
CA ALA A 109 -18.90 3.28 -0.64
C ALA A 109 -18.81 3.73 0.82
N ASP A 110 -19.27 2.88 1.73
CA ASP A 110 -19.27 3.15 3.18
C ASP A 110 -17.97 2.74 3.88
N TRP A 111 -16.90 2.50 3.14
CA TRP A 111 -15.56 2.20 3.65
C TRP A 111 -14.54 3.28 3.25
N GLY A 112 -13.40 3.31 3.94
CA GLY A 112 -12.26 4.19 3.67
C GLY A 112 -11.13 3.51 2.90
N VAL A 113 -10.22 4.31 2.33
CA VAL A 113 -8.96 3.84 1.73
C VAL A 113 -7.78 4.45 2.45
N VAL A 114 -6.81 3.61 2.82
CA VAL A 114 -5.57 4.05 3.46
C VAL A 114 -4.38 3.55 2.66
N LEU A 115 -3.59 4.47 2.14
CA LEU A 115 -2.22 4.18 1.72
C LEU A 115 -1.35 4.24 2.97
N MET A 116 -0.72 3.12 3.32
CA MET A 116 0.01 2.99 4.58
C MET A 116 1.51 2.97 4.35
N HIS A 117 2.24 3.90 4.97
CA HIS A 117 3.70 3.83 5.04
C HIS A 117 4.15 3.23 6.38
N PRO A 118 4.86 2.08 6.39
CA PRO A 118 5.20 1.38 7.61
C PRO A 118 6.40 1.98 8.37
N GLY A 119 6.98 3.09 7.89
CA GLY A 119 8.31 3.53 8.31
C GLY A 119 9.44 2.78 7.57
N TRP A 120 10.69 2.97 8.00
CA TRP A 120 11.83 2.18 7.52
C TRP A 120 12.08 1.03 8.49
N VAL A 121 11.59 -0.15 8.13
CA VAL A 121 11.48 -1.33 9.01
C VAL A 121 12.58 -2.35 8.74
N ARG A 122 13.13 -2.98 9.78
CA ARG A 122 14.15 -4.06 9.71
C ARG A 122 13.54 -5.37 9.21
N THR A 123 13.32 -5.44 7.90
CA THR A 123 12.95 -6.65 7.13
C THR A 123 13.98 -6.92 6.05
N ASP A 124 13.83 -7.98 5.26
CA ASP A 124 14.67 -8.25 4.09
C ASP A 124 14.69 -7.06 3.11
N LEU A 125 13.54 -6.38 2.93
CA LEU A 125 13.42 -5.23 2.03
C LEU A 125 14.00 -3.93 2.62
N GLY A 126 13.87 -3.74 3.93
CA GLY A 126 14.38 -2.54 4.60
C GLY A 126 15.88 -2.63 4.94
N GLY A 127 16.39 -3.85 5.13
CA GLY A 127 17.77 -4.12 5.50
C GLY A 127 18.10 -3.80 6.95
N ARG A 128 19.30 -4.21 7.38
CA ARG A 128 19.76 -4.11 8.78
C ARG A 128 19.90 -2.68 9.32
N ARG A 129 20.02 -1.69 8.44
CA ARG A 129 20.16 -0.26 8.78
C ARG A 129 18.82 0.46 9.02
N ALA A 130 17.71 -0.25 8.86
CA ALA A 130 16.39 0.32 9.09
C ALA A 130 16.18 0.70 10.57
N THR A 131 15.51 1.83 10.79
CA THR A 131 15.42 2.47 12.10
C THR A 131 14.37 1.84 13.01
N LEU A 132 13.38 1.15 12.45
CA LEU A 132 12.28 0.53 13.21
C LEU A 132 12.34 -1.00 13.13
N ASP A 133 11.97 -1.69 14.21
CA ASP A 133 11.63 -3.11 14.17
C ASP A 133 10.21 -3.32 13.64
N VAL A 134 9.91 -4.58 13.31
CA VAL A 134 8.62 -5.02 12.78
C VAL A 134 7.50 -4.81 13.78
N GLU A 135 7.73 -5.11 15.06
CA GLU A 135 6.70 -5.03 16.10
C GLU A 135 6.25 -3.58 16.32
N THR A 136 7.20 -2.65 16.49
CA THR A 136 6.91 -1.22 16.62
C THR A 136 6.15 -0.67 15.41
N SER A 137 6.58 -1.04 14.19
CA SER A 137 5.90 -0.65 12.96
C SER A 137 4.46 -1.21 12.89
N ALA A 138 4.29 -2.49 13.18
CA ALA A 138 3.00 -3.16 13.12
C ALA A 138 2.01 -2.60 14.15
N HIS A 139 2.43 -2.42 15.41
CA HIS A 139 1.60 -1.82 16.45
C HIS A 139 1.18 -0.39 16.10
N GLY A 140 2.10 0.43 15.59
CA GLY A 140 1.77 1.78 15.12
C GLY A 140 0.74 1.76 14.00
N MET A 141 0.94 0.94 12.96
CA MET A 141 -0.03 0.81 11.87
C MET A 141 -1.39 0.32 12.36
N VAL A 142 -1.45 -0.67 13.25
CA VAL A 142 -2.72 -1.16 13.82
C VAL A 142 -3.46 -0.02 14.53
N GLY A 143 -2.78 0.72 15.42
CA GLY A 143 -3.40 1.85 16.13
C GLY A 143 -3.93 2.93 15.18
N VAL A 144 -3.20 3.23 14.10
CA VAL A 144 -3.66 4.17 13.07
C VAL A 144 -4.89 3.66 12.34
N LEU A 145 -4.94 2.36 12.01
CA LEU A 145 -6.07 1.76 11.30
C LEU A 145 -7.31 1.66 12.19
N GLU A 146 -7.15 1.28 13.46
CA GLU A 146 -8.24 1.26 14.45
C GLU A 146 -8.85 2.65 14.64
N ALA A 147 -8.01 3.67 14.80
CA ALA A 147 -8.46 5.06 14.91
C ALA A 147 -9.15 5.59 13.63
N ARG A 148 -8.95 4.92 12.49
CA ARG A 148 -9.47 5.29 11.18
C ARG A 148 -10.71 4.48 10.76
N LEU A 149 -11.11 3.44 11.52
CA LEU A 149 -12.39 2.77 11.30
C LEU A 149 -13.56 3.75 11.43
N GLY A 150 -14.63 3.50 10.67
CA GLY A 150 -15.81 4.38 10.56
C GLY A 150 -15.62 5.61 9.67
N GLN A 151 -14.42 5.79 9.10
CA GLN A 151 -13.96 7.07 8.59
C GLN A 151 -13.70 6.98 7.08
N ARG A 152 -14.47 7.74 6.28
CA ARG A 152 -14.49 7.64 4.80
C ARG A 152 -13.37 8.43 4.12
N GLY A 153 -13.18 8.16 2.83
CA GLY A 153 -12.24 8.88 1.97
C GLY A 153 -10.87 8.19 1.85
N CYS A 154 -9.99 8.77 1.03
CA CYS A 154 -8.65 8.24 0.72
C CYS A 154 -7.57 9.09 1.38
N VAL A 155 -6.77 8.48 2.26
CA VAL A 155 -5.68 9.14 2.97
C VAL A 155 -4.34 8.42 2.73
N PHE A 156 -3.25 9.16 2.89
CA PHE A 156 -1.90 8.61 2.87
C PHE A 156 -1.23 8.92 4.20
N LEU A 157 -1.08 7.89 5.03
CA LEU A 157 -0.62 8.00 6.40
C LEU A 157 0.62 7.13 6.62
N ASP A 158 1.42 7.46 7.63
CA ASP A 158 2.45 6.56 8.14
C ASP A 158 2.03 5.82 9.42
N HIS A 159 2.88 4.91 9.87
CA HIS A 159 2.70 4.12 11.08
C HIS A 159 2.52 4.94 12.38
N ALA A 160 2.82 6.24 12.37
CA ALA A 160 2.61 7.13 13.52
C ALA A 160 1.32 7.97 13.37
N GLY A 161 0.57 7.80 12.29
CA GLY A 161 -0.65 8.54 11.99
C GLY A 161 -0.41 9.85 11.25
N GLU A 162 0.84 10.17 10.93
CA GLU A 162 1.18 11.41 10.25
C GLU A 162 0.82 11.35 8.77
N THR A 163 0.31 12.47 8.25
CA THR A 163 -0.01 12.58 6.82
C THR A 163 1.27 12.60 6.00
N VAL A 164 1.35 11.68 5.04
CA VAL A 164 2.39 11.69 4.02
C VAL A 164 1.90 12.50 2.83
N PRO A 165 2.62 13.55 2.40
CA PRO A 165 2.23 14.28 1.21
C PRO A 165 2.38 13.40 -0.04
N TRP A 166 1.57 13.67 -1.06
CA TRP A 166 1.53 12.89 -2.30
C TRP A 166 2.84 12.94 -3.11
#